data_AF-A4T4A2-F1
#
_entry.id   AF-A4T4A2-F1
#
_cell.length_a   1.000
_cell.length_b   1.000
_cell.length_c   1.000
_cell.angle_alpha   90.00
_cell.angle_beta   90.00
_cell.angle_gamma   90.00
#
_symmetry.space_group_name_H-M   'P 1'
#
loop_
_entity.id
_entity.type
_entity.pdbx_description
1 polymer ?
#
loop_
_entity_poly.entity_id
_entity_poly.type
_entity_poly.pdbx_seq_one_letter_code
_entity_poly.pdbx_strand_id
1 'polypeptide(L)'
;MNTILYFSASGAVYETRAYTEADINTLIQDQGLYCLTSADRQFDFWFSPATQGCPRQVNRAATEVLLATTDFTAKSVPLLRGCVVVATHDSDGDLDGLSWQQLDELSAKAATLSRRDDRVLDRRIAGDERRRAREIAPAAPAPAAVSCARPQAGAKRRGSSHAPSLNR
;
A
#
# COMPACT_ATOMS: atom_id res chain seq x y z
N MET A 1 -2.15 32.65 -9.58
CA MET A 1 -1.88 31.47 -10.43
C MET A 1 -1.79 30.32 -9.46
N ASN A 2 -2.67 29.33 -9.61
CA ASN A 2 -2.94 28.35 -8.57
C ASN A 2 -2.19 27.06 -8.94
N THR A 3 -1.14 26.74 -8.18
CA THR A 3 -0.29 25.58 -8.43
C THR A 3 -0.72 24.45 -7.49
N ILE A 4 -0.88 23.22 -7.99
CA ILE A 4 -1.16 22.07 -7.13
C ILE A 4 -0.04 21.04 -7.26
N LEU A 5 0.24 20.31 -6.18
CA LEU A 5 1.17 19.20 -6.23
C LEU A 5 0.41 17.92 -6.54
N TYR A 6 0.76 17.30 -7.66
CA TYR A 6 0.25 16.00 -8.04
C TYR A 6 1.32 14.93 -7.84
N PHE A 7 1.09 14.05 -6.88
CA PHE A 7 1.95 12.90 -6.64
C PHE A 7 1.37 11.70 -7.39
N SER A 8 2.10 11.19 -8.39
CA SER A 8 1.79 9.91 -9.01
C SER A 8 2.27 8.75 -8.12
N ALA A 9 1.52 7.64 -8.11
CA ALA A 9 1.92 6.40 -7.45
C ALA A 9 3.24 5.81 -8.00
N SER A 10 3.61 6.16 -9.24
CA SER A 10 4.87 5.75 -9.87
C SER A 10 6.09 6.54 -9.36
N GLY A 11 5.90 7.50 -8.43
CA GLY A 11 6.97 8.30 -7.85
C GLY A 11 7.29 9.58 -8.61
N ALA A 12 6.65 9.84 -9.74
CA ALA A 12 6.74 11.14 -10.40
C ALA A 12 5.88 12.17 -9.64
N VAL A 13 6.52 13.22 -9.16
CA VAL A 13 5.84 14.41 -8.62
C VAL A 13 5.78 15.41 -9.75
N TYR A 14 4.56 15.77 -10.14
CA TYR A 14 4.34 16.81 -11.13
C TYR A 14 3.86 18.06 -10.39
N GLU A 15 4.57 19.16 -10.61
CA GLU A 15 3.97 20.48 -10.47
C GLU A 15 2.93 20.60 -11.58
N THR A 16 1.67 20.40 -11.23
CA THR A 16 0.58 20.49 -12.20
C THR A 16 -0.08 21.85 -12.04
N ARG A 17 -0.20 22.55 -13.16
CA ARG A 17 -1.08 23.72 -13.27
C ARG A 17 -2.51 23.21 -13.12
N ALA A 18 -3.28 23.81 -12.23
CA ALA A 18 -4.64 23.38 -11.95
C ALA A 18 -5.46 23.24 -13.26
N TYR A 19 -5.93 22.02 -13.53
CA TYR A 19 -7.26 21.81 -14.12
C TYR A 19 -8.23 22.56 -13.18
N THR A 20 -9.20 23.30 -13.72
CA THR A 20 -9.86 24.39 -12.98
C THR A 20 -10.42 23.95 -11.61
N GLU A 21 -10.61 24.88 -10.67
CA GLU A 21 -11.16 24.57 -9.33
C GLU A 21 -12.45 23.73 -9.41
N ALA A 22 -13.30 24.03 -10.39
CA ALA A 22 -14.50 23.25 -10.71
C ALA A 22 -14.18 21.82 -11.20
N ASP A 23 -13.13 21.63 -12.00
CA ASP A 23 -12.68 20.30 -12.44
C ASP A 23 -12.12 19.48 -11.26
N ILE A 24 -11.42 20.12 -10.32
CA ILE A 24 -10.87 19.46 -9.12
C ILE A 24 -12.01 19.09 -8.17
N ASN A 25 -12.96 19.99 -7.92
CA ASN A 25 -14.13 19.70 -7.10
C ASN A 25 -14.99 18.58 -7.71
N THR A 26 -15.17 18.59 -9.03
CA THR A 26 -15.88 17.51 -9.75
C THR A 26 -15.12 16.19 -9.63
N LEU A 27 -13.79 16.19 -9.81
CA LEU A 27 -12.95 15.00 -9.65
C LEU A 27 -12.99 14.42 -8.22
N ILE A 28 -12.99 15.29 -7.21
CA ILE A 28 -13.08 14.91 -5.79
C ILE A 28 -14.44 14.27 -5.48
N GLN A 29 -15.53 14.93 -5.92
CA GLN A 29 -16.89 14.50 -5.65
C GLN A 29 -17.26 13.21 -6.41
N ASP A 30 -16.89 13.11 -7.69
CA ASP A 30 -17.23 11.95 -8.53
C ASP A 30 -16.40 10.70 -8.17
N GLN A 31 -15.18 10.87 -7.64
CA GLN A 31 -14.30 9.72 -7.31
C GLN A 31 -14.36 9.31 -5.83
N GLY A 32 -15.13 10.01 -4.98
CA GLY A 32 -15.23 9.70 -3.55
C GLY A 32 -13.88 9.75 -2.85
N LEU A 33 -13.07 10.78 -3.17
CA LEU A 33 -11.73 10.94 -2.59
C LEU A 33 -11.84 11.27 -1.09
N TYR A 34 -10.93 10.71 -0.29
CA TYR A 34 -10.79 11.04 1.13
C TYR A 34 -9.87 12.25 1.26
N CYS A 35 -10.20 13.15 2.19
CA CYS A 35 -9.38 14.30 2.54
C CYS A 35 -8.75 14.10 3.91
N LEU A 36 -7.46 14.40 4.02
CA LEU A 36 -6.75 14.57 5.28
C LEU A 36 -6.10 15.95 5.31
N THR A 37 -6.37 16.70 6.37
CA THR A 37 -5.77 18.03 6.57
C THR A 37 -4.53 17.92 7.45
N SER A 38 -3.50 18.66 7.09
CA SER A 38 -2.27 18.88 7.87
C SER A 38 -2.53 19.41 9.28
N ALA A 39 -1.57 19.24 10.19
CA ALA A 39 -1.75 19.66 11.58
C ALA A 39 -1.88 21.18 11.74
N ASP A 40 -1.19 21.93 10.89
CA ASP A 40 -1.24 23.40 10.82
C ASP A 40 -2.46 23.93 10.05
N ARG A 41 -3.30 23.04 9.51
CA ARG A 41 -4.47 23.35 8.67
C ARG A 41 -4.13 24.20 7.45
N GLN A 42 -2.90 24.09 6.96
CA GLN A 42 -2.46 24.83 5.76
C GLN A 42 -2.64 24.02 4.48
N PHE A 43 -2.58 22.70 4.60
CA PHE A 43 -2.56 21.77 3.47
C PHE A 43 -3.61 20.68 3.60
N ASP A 44 -4.26 20.38 2.49
CA ASP A 44 -5.17 19.26 2.33
C ASP A 44 -4.61 18.22 1.38
N PHE A 45 -4.75 16.96 1.77
CA PHE A 45 -4.32 15.78 1.03
C PHE A 45 -5.55 15.04 0.54
N TRP A 46 -5.79 15.13 -0.76
CA TRP A 46 -6.90 14.46 -1.43
C TRP A 46 -6.38 13.19 -2.10
N PHE A 47 -6.93 12.04 -1.70
CA PHE A 47 -6.49 10.74 -2.21
C PHE A 47 -7.66 9.80 -2.44
N SER A 48 -7.52 8.91 -3.43
CA SER A 48 -8.54 7.89 -3.65
C SER A 48 -8.49 6.85 -2.53
N PRO A 49 -9.64 6.42 -2.00
CA PRO A 49 -9.68 5.22 -1.18
C PRO A 49 -9.15 4.04 -2.00
N ALA A 50 -8.47 3.11 -1.34
CA ALA A 50 -8.06 1.86 -1.97
C ALA A 50 -9.31 1.00 -2.23
N THR A 51 -10.06 1.31 -3.30
CA THR A 51 -11.20 0.51 -3.75
C THR A 51 -10.72 -0.82 -4.30
N GLN A 52 -11.47 -1.88 -3.99
CA GLN A 52 -11.12 -3.24 -4.38
C GLN A 52 -11.07 -3.35 -5.90
N GLY A 53 -9.90 -3.72 -6.45
CA GLY A 53 -9.71 -3.96 -7.88
C GLY A 53 -8.57 -3.17 -8.53
N CYS A 54 -8.07 -2.11 -7.92
CA CYS A 54 -6.91 -1.37 -8.44
C CYS A 54 -5.74 -1.48 -7.45
N PRO A 55 -4.73 -2.34 -7.71
CA PRO A 55 -3.54 -2.43 -6.87
C PRO A 55 -2.67 -1.18 -7.09
N ARG A 56 -3.11 -0.05 -6.56
CA ARG A 56 -2.35 1.19 -6.62
C ARG A 56 -1.23 1.12 -5.59
N GLN A 57 0.00 1.21 -6.08
CA GLN A 57 1.22 1.25 -5.28
C GLN A 57 1.11 2.35 -4.20
N VAL A 58 1.81 2.14 -3.08
CA VAL A 58 1.92 3.18 -2.05
C VAL A 58 2.66 4.36 -2.64
N ASN A 59 2.07 5.54 -2.52
CA ASN A 59 2.69 6.80 -2.90
C ASN A 59 3.61 7.24 -1.76
N ARG A 60 4.87 6.80 -1.84
CA ARG A 60 5.88 7.07 -0.81
C ARG A 60 6.07 8.58 -0.60
N ALA A 61 6.25 9.32 -1.69
CA ALA A 61 6.47 10.77 -1.64
C ALA A 61 5.30 11.51 -0.97
N ALA A 62 4.05 11.19 -1.34
CA ALA A 62 2.89 11.81 -0.69
C ALA A 62 2.78 11.42 0.80
N THR A 63 3.12 10.17 1.14
CA THR A 63 3.10 9.69 2.54
C THR A 63 4.17 10.37 3.39
N GLU A 64 5.35 10.64 2.82
CA GLU A 64 6.43 11.39 3.47
C GLU A 64 6.02 12.83 3.74
N VAL A 65 5.46 13.51 2.73
CA VAL A 65 4.97 14.88 2.89
C VAL A 65 3.86 14.92 3.94
N LEU A 66 2.92 13.97 3.93
CA LEU A 66 1.89 13.87 4.97
C LEU A 66 2.51 13.68 6.36
N LEU A 67 3.51 12.80 6.51
CA LEU A 67 4.20 12.59 7.78
C LEU A 67 4.90 13.86 8.26
N ALA A 68 5.50 14.63 7.35
CA ALA A 68 6.24 15.83 7.68
C ALA A 68 5.35 17.03 8.05
N THR A 69 4.08 17.03 7.62
CA THR A 69 3.13 18.15 7.83
C THR A 69 2.04 17.84 8.85
N THR A 70 2.03 16.64 9.43
CA THR A 70 1.05 16.22 10.43
C THR A 70 1.72 15.75 11.71
N ASP A 71 0.94 15.63 12.78
CA ASP A 71 1.41 15.06 14.05
C ASP A 71 1.45 13.51 14.03
N PHE A 72 1.32 12.89 12.86
CA PHE A 72 1.47 11.45 12.77
C PHE A 72 2.91 11.03 13.05
N THR A 73 3.05 9.79 13.51
CA THR A 73 4.37 9.15 13.60
C THR A 73 4.59 8.28 12.39
N ALA A 74 5.84 7.94 12.07
CA ALA A 74 6.14 7.00 10.99
C ALA A 74 5.43 5.63 11.15
N LYS A 75 4.96 5.29 12.34
CA LYS A 75 4.18 4.08 12.62
C LYS A 75 2.68 4.23 12.40
N SER A 76 2.13 5.42 12.59
CA SER A 76 0.68 5.70 12.56
C SER A 76 0.22 6.42 11.30
N VAL A 77 1.13 7.07 10.56
CA VAL A 77 0.77 7.78 9.33
C VAL A 77 0.06 6.84 8.35
N PRO A 78 -1.09 7.24 7.79
CA PRO A 78 -1.76 6.48 6.73
C PRO A 78 -0.85 6.31 5.52
N LEU A 79 -0.80 5.10 4.96
CA LEU A 79 -0.09 4.87 3.70
C LEU A 79 -0.98 5.33 2.55
N LEU A 80 -0.66 6.48 1.97
CA LEU A 80 -1.40 7.03 0.85
C LEU A 80 -1.12 6.19 -0.40
N ARG A 81 -2.15 5.88 -1.18
CA ARG A 81 -2.03 5.00 -2.36
C ARG A 81 -2.56 5.71 -3.58
N GLY A 82 -1.98 5.37 -4.73
CA GLY A 82 -2.43 5.96 -5.98
C GLY A 82 -1.97 7.39 -6.14
N CYS A 83 -2.78 8.14 -6.85
CA CYS A 83 -2.53 9.55 -7.10
C CYS A 83 -3.02 10.35 -5.89
N VAL A 84 -2.19 11.28 -5.44
CA VAL A 84 -2.51 12.18 -4.33
C VAL A 84 -2.36 13.60 -4.82
N VAL A 85 -3.37 14.42 -4.56
CA VAL A 85 -3.34 15.86 -4.80
C VAL A 85 -3.12 16.55 -3.47
N VAL A 86 -2.16 17.46 -3.44
CA VAL A 86 -1.91 18.34 -2.30
C VAL A 86 -2.20 19.77 -2.73
N ALA A 87 -3.03 20.45 -1.95
CA ALA A 87 -3.50 21.80 -2.19
C ALA A 87 -3.66 22.55 -0.85
N THR A 88 -3.91 23.84 -0.91
CA THR A 88 -4.40 24.63 0.23
C THR A 88 -5.91 24.77 0.13
N HIS A 89 -6.52 25.36 1.15
CA HIS A 89 -7.88 25.87 1.06
C HIS A 89 -7.90 27.34 1.43
N ASP A 90 -8.83 28.11 0.87
CA ASP A 90 -9.02 29.51 1.23
C ASP A 90 -9.85 29.65 2.53
N SER A 91 -10.22 30.89 2.87
CA SER A 91 -11.01 31.19 4.08
C SER A 91 -12.43 30.63 4.03
N ASP A 92 -12.95 30.36 2.83
CA ASP A 92 -14.28 29.80 2.61
C ASP A 92 -14.25 28.26 2.61
N GLY A 93 -13.05 27.66 2.65
CA GLY A 93 -12.82 26.23 2.66
C GLY A 93 -12.78 25.61 1.26
N ASP A 94 -12.76 26.46 0.24
CA ASP A 94 -12.63 26.06 -1.15
C ASP A 94 -11.16 25.80 -1.49
N LEU A 95 -10.94 24.90 -2.44
CA LEU A 95 -9.60 24.40 -2.76
C LEU A 95 -8.80 25.48 -3.49
N ASP A 96 -7.71 25.93 -2.87
CA ASP A 96 -6.81 26.93 -3.43
C ASP A 96 -5.46 26.32 -3.83
N GLY A 97 -4.77 27.00 -4.74
CA GLY A 97 -3.45 26.60 -5.17
C GLY A 97 -2.38 26.92 -4.12
N LEU A 98 -1.36 26.08 -4.09
CA LEU A 98 -0.10 26.32 -3.41
C LEU A 98 0.64 27.48 -4.07
N SER A 99 1.05 28.45 -3.25
CA SER A 99 2.07 29.42 -3.61
C SER A 99 3.46 28.78 -3.66
N TRP A 100 4.41 29.43 -4.34
CA TRP A 100 5.82 29.00 -4.35
C TRP A 100 6.41 28.87 -2.94
N GLN A 101 6.07 29.77 -2.03
CA GLN A 101 6.53 29.71 -0.65
C GLN A 101 6.02 28.47 0.08
N GLN A 102 4.75 28.10 -0.16
CA GLN A 102 4.15 26.89 0.41
C GLN A 102 4.74 25.61 -0.19
N LEU A 103 5.11 25.61 -1.48
CA LEU A 103 5.85 24.51 -2.10
C LEU A 103 7.23 24.32 -1.47
N ASP A 104 7.97 25.42 -1.30
CA ASP A 104 9.27 25.40 -0.64
C ASP A 104 9.14 24.92 0.80
N GLU A 105 8.11 25.35 1.53
CA GLU A 105 7.85 24.89 2.89
C GLU A 105 7.56 23.39 2.95
N LEU A 106 6.74 22.85 2.05
CA LEU A 106 6.48 21.40 1.97
C LEU A 106 7.77 20.63 1.69
N SER A 107 8.59 21.12 0.76
CA SER A 107 9.86 20.49 0.41
C SER A 107 10.85 20.51 1.59
N ALA A 108 10.91 21.64 2.32
CA ALA A 108 11.77 21.81 3.48
C ALA A 108 11.31 20.89 4.62
N LYS A 109 10.01 20.84 4.92
CA LYS A 109 9.43 19.94 5.92
C LYS A 109 9.74 18.48 5.58
N ALA A 110 9.50 18.03 4.35
CA ALA A 110 9.82 16.67 3.92
C ALA A 110 11.32 16.34 4.06
N ALA A 111 12.20 17.30 3.78
CA ALA A 111 13.66 17.12 3.94
C ALA A 111 14.12 16.98 5.41
N THR A 112 13.29 17.37 6.39
CA THR A 112 13.61 17.19 7.83
C THR A 112 13.34 15.78 8.37
N LEU A 113 12.72 14.91 7.56
CA LEU A 113 12.42 13.55 7.97
C LEU A 113 13.70 12.81 8.39
N SER A 114 13.63 12.14 9.53
CA SER A 114 14.79 11.45 10.07
C SER A 114 15.02 10.13 9.32
N ARG A 115 16.28 9.70 9.22
CA ARG A 115 16.62 8.36 8.70
C ARG A 115 15.91 7.22 9.43
N ARG A 116 15.47 7.45 10.68
CA ARG A 116 14.71 6.47 11.45
C ARG A 116 13.29 6.36 10.92
N ASP A 117 12.65 7.49 10.63
CA ASP A 117 11.31 7.55 10.08
C ASP A 117 11.26 6.93 8.68
N ASP A 118 12.25 7.25 7.84
CA ASP A 118 12.42 6.62 6.51
C ASP A 118 12.45 5.10 6.61
N ARG A 119 13.28 4.55 7.50
CA ARG A 119 13.40 3.09 7.70
C ARG A 119 12.10 2.46 8.20
N VAL A 120 11.35 3.16 9.03
CA VAL A 120 10.05 2.68 9.53
C VAL A 120 9.03 2.69 8.39
N LEU A 121 8.98 3.76 7.60
CA LEU A 121 8.13 3.87 6.42
C LEU A 121 8.45 2.77 5.41
N ASP A 122 9.71 2.60 5.03
CA ASP A 122 10.13 1.56 4.07
C ASP A 122 9.70 0.17 4.51
N ARG A 123 9.85 -0.14 5.81
CA ARG A 123 9.41 -1.42 6.37
C ARG A 123 7.90 -1.59 6.31
N ARG A 124 7.14 -0.52 6.58
CA ARG A 124 5.67 -0.54 6.51
C ARG A 124 5.20 -0.71 5.08
N ILE A 125 5.76 0.04 4.13
CA ILE A 125 5.46 -0.07 2.70
C ILE A 125 5.73 -1.49 2.20
N ALA A 126 6.92 -2.03 2.45
CA ALA A 126 7.27 -3.39 2.03
C ALA A 126 6.40 -4.47 2.70
N GLY A 127 5.97 -4.26 3.96
CA GLY A 127 5.05 -5.17 4.64
C GLY A 127 3.64 -5.12 4.05
N ASP A 128 3.18 -3.93 3.71
CA ASP A 128 1.87 -3.64 3.13
C ASP A 128 1.74 -4.21 1.70
N GLU A 129 2.77 -4.03 0.88
CA GLU A 129 2.89 -4.65 -0.45
C GLU A 129 2.88 -6.18 -0.36
N ARG A 130 3.65 -6.76 0.57
CA ARG A 130 3.66 -8.22 0.80
C ARG A 130 2.29 -8.75 1.24
N ARG A 131 1.57 -8.02 2.11
CA ARG A 131 0.23 -8.42 2.54
C ARG A 131 -0.75 -8.41 1.37
N ARG A 132 -0.75 -7.36 0.55
CA ARG A 132 -1.61 -7.28 -0.63
C ARG A 132 -1.26 -8.31 -1.71
N ALA A 133 0.01 -8.58 -1.93
CA ALA A 133 0.42 -9.66 -2.84
C ALA A 133 -0.19 -11.00 -2.43
N ARG A 134 -0.35 -11.27 -1.12
CA ARG A 134 -1.03 -12.47 -0.61
C ARG A 134 -2.56 -12.42 -0.75
N GLU A 135 -3.17 -11.25 -0.60
CA GLU A 135 -4.62 -11.04 -0.76
C GLU A 135 -5.06 -11.13 -2.22
N ILE A 136 -4.21 -10.68 -3.15
CA ILE A 136 -4.49 -10.65 -4.61
C ILE A 136 -4.04 -11.95 -5.28
N ALA A 137 -3.00 -12.62 -4.77
CA ALA A 137 -2.59 -13.90 -5.30
C ALA A 137 -3.79 -14.88 -5.24
N PRO A 138 -4.19 -15.49 -6.37
CA PRO A 138 -5.18 -16.55 -6.31
C PRO A 138 -4.64 -17.61 -5.36
N ALA A 139 -5.50 -18.12 -4.47
CA ALA A 139 -5.15 -19.26 -3.63
C ALA A 139 -4.62 -20.35 -4.56
N ALA A 140 -3.29 -20.57 -4.53
CA ALA A 140 -2.70 -21.67 -5.27
C ALA A 140 -3.46 -22.92 -4.82
N PRO A 141 -3.95 -23.77 -5.74
CA PRO A 141 -4.57 -25.02 -5.32
C PRO A 141 -3.56 -25.72 -4.43
N ALA A 142 -3.97 -26.00 -3.19
CA ALA A 142 -3.14 -26.74 -2.26
C ALA A 142 -2.57 -27.95 -3.03
N PRO A 143 -1.26 -28.23 -2.97
CA PRO A 143 -0.77 -29.45 -3.57
C PRO A 143 -1.57 -30.57 -2.93
N ALA A 144 -2.37 -31.27 -3.74
CA ALA A 144 -3.16 -32.40 -3.30
C ALA A 144 -2.21 -33.26 -2.46
N ALA A 145 -2.53 -33.43 -1.18
CA ALA A 145 -1.74 -34.26 -0.31
C ALA A 145 -1.65 -35.62 -0.98
N VAL A 146 -0.49 -35.92 -1.58
CA VAL A 146 -0.16 -37.25 -2.03
C VAL A 146 -0.03 -38.03 -0.73
N SER A 147 -1.15 -38.61 -0.31
CA SER A 147 -1.17 -39.61 0.72
C SER A 147 -0.36 -40.78 0.17
N CYS A 148 0.94 -40.78 0.46
CA CYS A 148 1.76 -41.97 0.32
C CYS A 148 1.18 -42.98 1.31
N ALA A 149 0.23 -43.79 0.81
CA ALA A 149 -0.33 -44.91 1.54
C ALA A 149 0.83 -45.77 2.03
N ARG A 150 1.08 -45.72 3.32
CA ARG A 150 2.03 -46.58 4.03
C ARG A 150 1.50 -48.02 3.88
N PRO A 151 2.19 -48.93 3.18
CA PRO A 151 1.73 -50.31 3.13
C PRO A 151 1.81 -50.89 4.54
N GLN A 152 0.65 -51.24 5.10
CA GLN A 152 0.58 -52.04 6.31
C GLN A 152 1.12 -53.44 5.98
N ALA A 153 2.35 -53.72 6.42
CA ALA A 153 2.88 -55.07 6.42
C ALA A 153 2.15 -55.89 7.48
N GLY A 154 1.04 -56.51 7.08
CA GLY A 154 0.30 -57.48 7.87
C GLY A 154 1.13 -58.74 8.08
N ALA A 155 1.41 -59.04 9.35
CA ALA A 155 2.00 -60.29 9.80
C ALA A 155 1.11 -61.48 9.38
N LYS A 156 1.72 -62.51 8.78
CA LYS A 156 1.14 -63.86 8.73
C LYS A 156 2.21 -64.90 9.08
N ARG A 157 2.20 -65.31 10.35
CA ARG A 157 2.77 -66.59 10.80
C ARG A 157 1.84 -67.72 10.36
N ARG A 158 2.43 -68.78 9.81
CA ARG A 158 2.01 -70.21 9.72
C ARG A 158 2.88 -70.77 8.59
N GLY A 159 3.75 -71.75 8.76
CA GLY A 159 3.70 -72.92 9.61
C GLY A 159 3.95 -74.12 8.68
N SER A 160 5.07 -74.81 8.90
CA SER A 160 5.33 -76.23 8.59
C SER A 160 4.76 -76.84 7.31
N SER A 161 5.66 -77.24 6.40
CA SER A 161 5.54 -78.56 5.78
C SER A 161 6.89 -79.12 5.31
N HIS A 162 7.15 -80.29 5.84
CA HIS A 162 8.23 -81.25 5.59
C HIS A 162 8.35 -81.62 4.11
N ALA A 163 9.59 -81.80 3.64
CA ALA A 163 9.93 -82.39 2.35
C ALA A 163 9.63 -83.91 2.33
N PRO A 164 9.23 -84.50 1.19
CA PRO A 164 9.32 -85.94 0.98
C PRO A 164 10.67 -86.30 0.37
N SER A 165 11.42 -87.16 1.07
CA SER A 165 12.59 -87.87 0.57
C SER A 165 12.13 -89.13 -0.16
N LEU A 166 12.41 -89.22 -1.46
CA LEU A 166 12.31 -90.46 -2.25
C LEU A 166 13.72 -91.04 -2.37
N ASN A 167 13.97 -92.18 -1.72
CA ASN A 167 14.93 -93.15 -2.23
C ASN A 167 14.64 -94.57 -1.70
N ARG A 168 14.49 -95.50 -2.66
CA ARG A 168 14.50 -96.97 -2.59
C ARG A 168 13.39 -97.72 -1.84
#